data_AF-A0A8T3SYG1-F1
#
_entry.id   AF-A0A8T3SYG1-F1
#
_cell.length_a   1.000
_cell.length_b   1.000
_cell.length_c   1.000
_cell.angle_alpha   90.00
_cell.angle_beta   90.00
_cell.angle_gamma   90.00
#
_symmetry.space_group_name_H-M   'P 1'
#
loop_
_entity.id
_entity.type
_entity.pdbx_description
1 polymer ?
#
loop_
_entity_poly.entity_id
_entity_poly.type
_entity_poly.pdbx_seq_one_letter_code
_entity_poly.pdbx_strand_id
1 'polypeptide(L)'
;MPLETRSAMLAAIGSNPIIVGAYADRDGGICPMLAAHRNGGRTSFASFATAWDRYARVGRRPRLATEREVRTLRTMLETSIARSSASEEGELGEAIAAHQPSRQERAFQRVRASRSSVVAPAVAALARSDSGERDRTRELSGRHGWAWLRPFRRLDEYELALSELAATDERSHELQPV
;
A
#
# COMPACT_ATOMS: atom_id res chain seq x y z
N MET A 1 8.64 -4.93 -4.68
CA MET A 1 9.60 -4.87 -3.57
C MET A 1 11.01 -4.84 -4.15
N PRO A 2 11.88 -3.90 -3.74
CA PRO A 2 13.24 -3.75 -4.28
C PRO A 2 14.13 -5.00 -4.11
N LEU A 3 15.23 -5.09 -4.87
CA LEU A 3 16.17 -6.21 -4.79
C LEU A 3 16.85 -6.29 -3.42
N GLU A 4 17.34 -5.16 -2.92
CA GLU A 4 18.05 -5.04 -1.64
C GLU A 4 17.17 -5.49 -0.48
N THR A 5 15.87 -5.15 -0.53
CA THR A 5 14.90 -5.57 0.49
C THR A 5 14.65 -7.08 0.45
N ARG A 6 14.59 -7.70 -0.74
CA ARG A 6 14.46 -9.16 -0.88
C ARG A 6 15.71 -9.89 -0.36
N SER A 7 16.90 -9.40 -0.72
CA SER A 7 18.17 -9.97 -0.26
C SER A 7 18.34 -9.85 1.25
N ALA A 8 18.03 -8.68 1.82
CA ALA A 8 18.05 -8.48 3.27
C ALA A 8 17.03 -9.39 3.98
N MET A 9 15.83 -9.55 3.42
CA MET A 9 14.82 -10.47 3.95
C MET A 9 15.31 -11.92 3.93
N LEU A 10 15.92 -12.36 2.82
CA LEU A 10 16.45 -13.71 2.66
C LEU A 10 17.55 -14.02 3.69
N ALA A 11 18.46 -13.07 3.91
CA ALA A 11 19.48 -13.20 4.96
C ALA A 11 18.85 -13.25 6.37
N ALA A 12 17.83 -12.42 6.60
CA ALA A 12 17.20 -12.30 7.91
C ALA A 12 16.37 -13.53 8.31
N ILE A 13 15.65 -14.15 7.37
CA ILE A 13 14.75 -15.28 7.69
C ILE A 13 15.50 -16.55 8.11
N GLY A 14 16.79 -16.66 7.81
CA GLY A 14 17.64 -17.77 8.26
C GLY A 14 18.21 -17.58 9.67
N SER A 15 18.21 -16.34 10.19
CA SER A 15 18.87 -15.96 11.44
C SER A 15 17.91 -15.51 12.53
N ASN A 16 16.61 -15.37 12.22
CA ASN A 16 15.61 -14.84 13.14
C ASN A 16 14.38 -15.75 13.24
N PRO A 17 13.75 -15.85 14.43
CA PRO A 17 12.44 -16.48 14.56
C PRO A 17 11.38 -15.65 13.82
N ILE A 18 10.84 -16.21 12.75
CA ILE A 18 9.86 -15.52 11.92
C ILE A 18 8.45 -15.76 12.43
N ILE A 19 7.66 -14.69 12.52
CA ILE A 19 6.25 -14.75 12.92
C ILE A 19 5.30 -14.31 11.80
N VAL A 20 4.02 -14.62 12.00
CA VAL A 20 2.88 -14.16 11.19
C VAL A 20 1.89 -13.42 12.10
N GLY A 21 1.20 -12.40 11.59
CA GLY A 21 0.09 -11.70 12.26
C GLY A 21 0.46 -10.57 13.19
N ALA A 22 1.76 -10.25 13.33
CA ALA A 22 2.23 -9.08 14.05
C ALA A 22 3.59 -8.63 13.51
N TYR A 23 4.02 -7.45 13.95
CA TYR A 23 5.32 -6.88 13.62
C TYR A 23 6.47 -7.53 14.41
N ALA A 24 6.24 -7.73 15.72
CA ALA A 24 7.09 -8.48 16.64
C ALA A 24 6.21 -9.08 17.74
N ASP A 25 6.69 -10.13 18.40
CA ASP A 25 6.07 -10.68 19.62
C ASP A 25 6.92 -10.41 20.87
N ARG A 26 6.52 -10.99 22.00
CA ARG A 26 7.23 -10.82 23.30
C ARG A 26 8.37 -11.82 23.48
N ASP A 27 8.43 -12.84 22.64
CA ASP A 27 9.37 -13.96 22.72
C ASP A 27 10.55 -13.77 21.75
N GLY A 28 10.62 -12.61 21.09
CA GLY A 28 11.69 -12.22 20.17
C GLY A 28 11.41 -12.54 18.71
N GLY A 29 10.24 -13.09 18.41
CA GLY A 29 9.73 -13.31 17.06
C GLY A 29 9.50 -12.00 16.31
N ILE A 30 9.88 -11.96 15.02
CA ILE A 30 9.73 -10.77 14.17
C ILE A 30 9.15 -11.12 12.81
N CYS A 31 8.38 -10.20 12.22
CA CYS A 31 7.85 -10.42 10.87
C CYS A 31 8.98 -10.33 9.83
N PRO A 32 8.81 -10.95 8.64
CA PRO A 32 9.87 -10.94 7.62
C PRO A 32 10.27 -9.52 7.19
N MET A 33 9.34 -8.57 7.19
CA MET A 33 9.63 -7.17 6.85
C MET A 33 10.50 -6.48 7.89
N LEU A 34 10.19 -6.66 9.18
CA LEU A 34 11.03 -6.11 10.26
C LEU A 34 12.41 -6.78 10.25
N ALA A 35 12.45 -8.09 10.00
CA ALA A 35 13.69 -8.84 9.87
C ALA A 35 14.57 -8.26 8.73
N ALA A 36 13.98 -8.02 7.57
CA ALA A 36 14.64 -7.37 6.44
C ALA A 36 15.13 -5.96 6.80
N HIS A 37 14.30 -5.17 7.48
CA HIS A 37 14.65 -3.80 7.85
C HIS A 37 15.87 -3.73 8.77
N ARG A 38 15.93 -4.60 9.77
CA ARG A 38 17.08 -4.75 10.66
C ARG A 38 18.34 -5.21 9.92
N ASN A 39 18.18 -5.96 8.84
CA ASN A 39 19.26 -6.41 7.95
C ASN A 39 19.56 -5.42 6.82
N GLY A 40 19.18 -4.15 6.97
CA GLY A 40 19.53 -3.09 6.00
C GLY A 40 18.49 -2.83 4.91
N GLY A 41 17.36 -3.54 4.90
CA GLY A 41 16.24 -3.25 4.00
C GLY A 41 15.64 -1.88 4.30
N ARG A 42 15.82 -0.89 3.42
CA ARG A 42 15.34 0.49 3.66
C ARG A 42 13.89 0.74 3.26
N THR A 43 13.17 -0.27 2.78
CA THR A 43 11.78 -0.13 2.34
C THR A 43 10.84 -0.93 3.23
N SER A 44 9.75 -0.29 3.66
CA SER A 44 8.60 -0.97 4.26
C SER A 44 7.56 -1.28 3.18
N PHE A 45 7.05 -2.50 3.13
CA PHE A 45 6.07 -2.95 2.13
C PHE A 45 4.85 -3.54 2.85
N ALA A 46 3.91 -2.68 3.29
CA ALA A 46 2.72 -3.10 4.03
C ALA A 46 1.89 -4.14 3.26
N SER A 47 1.83 -4.03 1.93
CA SER A 47 1.15 -5.01 1.07
C SER A 47 1.81 -6.40 1.13
N PHE A 48 3.13 -6.48 1.34
CA PHE A 48 3.80 -7.77 1.57
C PHE A 48 3.40 -8.35 2.92
N ALA A 49 3.41 -7.55 4.00
CA ALA A 49 3.00 -8.02 5.33
C ALA A 49 1.58 -8.60 5.29
N THR A 50 0.64 -7.91 4.66
CA THR A 50 -0.73 -8.41 4.45
C THR A 50 -0.78 -9.69 3.61
N ALA A 51 0.04 -9.78 2.55
CA ALA A 51 0.08 -10.98 1.71
C ALA A 51 0.68 -12.19 2.45
N TRP A 52 1.69 -11.96 3.28
CA TRP A 52 2.31 -12.97 4.12
C TRP A 52 1.33 -13.53 5.16
N ASP A 53 0.65 -12.65 5.87
CA ASP A 53 -0.35 -13.03 6.87
C ASP A 53 -1.53 -13.77 6.24
N ARG A 54 -1.94 -13.37 5.03
CA ARG A 54 -2.95 -14.09 4.25
C ARG A 54 -2.48 -15.46 3.81
N TYR A 55 -1.24 -15.58 3.31
CA TYR A 55 -0.66 -16.86 2.90
C TYR A 55 -0.59 -17.85 4.07
N ALA A 56 -0.13 -17.39 5.23
CA ALA A 56 -0.05 -18.18 6.46
C ALA A 56 -1.41 -18.39 7.15
N ARG A 57 -2.51 -17.86 6.56
CA ARG A 57 -3.87 -17.91 7.10
C ARG A 57 -3.91 -17.53 8.57
N VAL A 58 -3.39 -16.34 8.87
CA VAL A 58 -3.21 -15.94 10.25
C VAL A 58 -4.55 -15.87 10.99
N GLY A 59 -4.55 -16.41 12.21
CA GLY A 59 -5.70 -16.35 13.10
C GLY A 59 -5.75 -15.02 13.85
N ARG A 60 -6.53 -14.99 14.94
CA ARG A 60 -6.66 -13.80 15.80
C ARG A 60 -5.41 -13.44 16.60
N ARG A 61 -4.43 -14.35 16.69
CA ARG A 61 -3.21 -14.16 17.48
C ARG A 61 -1.98 -14.40 16.63
N PRO A 62 -0.90 -13.61 16.82
CA PRO A 62 0.38 -13.88 16.20
C PRO A 62 0.91 -15.24 16.61
N ARG A 63 1.65 -15.88 15.71
CA ARG A 63 2.32 -17.16 15.96
C ARG A 63 3.63 -17.24 15.18
N LEU A 64 4.49 -18.16 15.60
CA LEU A 64 5.64 -18.57 14.80
C LEU A 64 5.17 -19.09 13.44
N ALA A 65 5.90 -18.70 12.40
CA ALA A 65 5.79 -19.30 11.09
C ALA A 65 6.27 -20.74 11.17
N THR A 66 5.53 -21.64 10.56
CA THR A 66 5.93 -23.04 10.43
C THR A 66 7.16 -23.16 9.53
N GLU A 67 7.91 -24.24 9.66
CA GLU A 67 9.08 -24.49 8.82
C GLU A 67 8.72 -24.49 7.32
N ARG A 68 7.56 -25.06 6.97
CA ARG A 68 7.05 -25.07 5.58
C ARG A 68 6.81 -23.65 5.05
N GLU A 69 6.25 -22.77 5.88
CA GLU A 69 5.99 -21.38 5.50
C GLU A 69 7.31 -20.61 5.30
N VAL A 70 8.28 -20.76 6.22
CA VAL A 70 9.60 -20.14 6.09
C VAL A 70 10.35 -20.66 4.87
N ARG A 71 10.31 -21.97 4.61
CA ARG A 71 10.91 -22.59 3.43
C ARG A 71 10.28 -22.07 2.14
N THR A 72 8.95 -21.94 2.11
CA THR A 72 8.27 -21.39 0.93
C THR A 72 8.67 -19.93 0.69
N LEU A 73 8.71 -19.11 1.75
CA LEU A 73 9.16 -17.73 1.65
C LEU A 73 10.58 -17.63 1.09
N ARG A 74 11.50 -18.46 1.60
CA ARG A 74 12.88 -18.58 1.08
C ARG A 74 12.89 -18.87 -0.41
N THR A 75 12.21 -19.93 -0.85
CA THR A 75 12.16 -20.31 -2.27
C THR A 75 11.59 -19.20 -3.15
N MET A 76 10.55 -18.50 -2.68
CA MET A 76 9.96 -17.37 -3.42
C MET A 76 10.94 -16.19 -3.53
N LEU A 77 11.69 -15.89 -2.47
CA LEU A 77 12.70 -14.83 -2.47
C LEU A 77 13.86 -15.17 -3.41
N GLU A 78 14.44 -16.36 -3.29
CA GLU A 78 15.52 -16.86 -4.15
C GLU A 78 15.11 -16.82 -5.63
N THR A 79 13.92 -17.33 -5.95
CA THR A 79 13.37 -17.31 -7.32
C THR A 79 13.17 -15.89 -7.82
N SER A 80 12.67 -14.99 -6.96
CA SER A 80 12.45 -13.60 -7.31
C SER A 80 13.78 -12.88 -7.59
N ILE A 81 14.80 -13.11 -6.77
CA ILE A 81 16.15 -12.54 -6.92
C ILE A 81 16.79 -13.05 -8.21
N ALA A 82 16.79 -14.35 -8.45
CA ALA A 82 17.35 -14.96 -9.65
C ALA A 82 16.69 -14.44 -10.95
N ARG A 83 15.38 -14.15 -10.90
CA ARG A 83 14.68 -13.52 -12.03
C ARG A 83 15.11 -12.08 -12.25
N SER A 84 15.39 -11.33 -11.19
CA SER A 84 15.85 -9.95 -11.31
C SER A 84 17.26 -9.88 -11.90
N SER A 85 18.19 -10.74 -11.46
CA SER A 85 19.53 -10.79 -12.04
C SER A 85 19.50 -11.20 -13.52
N ALA A 86 18.69 -12.21 -13.88
CA ALA A 86 18.53 -12.63 -15.27
C ALA A 86 17.85 -11.57 -16.17
N SER A 87 17.06 -10.65 -15.59
CA SER A 87 16.41 -9.57 -16.36
C SER A 87 17.36 -8.41 -16.67
N GLU A 88 18.42 -8.23 -15.88
CA GLU A 88 19.49 -7.27 -16.18
C GLU A 88 20.46 -7.81 -17.24
N GLU A 89 20.45 -9.11 -17.51
CA GLU A 89 21.39 -9.81 -18.40
C GLU A 89 20.90 -10.01 -19.85
N GLY A 90 19.69 -9.57 -20.23
CA GLY A 90 19.35 -9.35 -21.66
C GLY A 90 17.99 -9.86 -22.15
N GLU A 91 17.33 -9.02 -22.95
CA GLU A 91 16.26 -9.31 -23.94
C GLU A 91 14.88 -9.73 -23.41
N LEU A 92 14.75 -10.69 -22.48
CA LEU A 92 13.44 -11.13 -21.98
C LEU A 92 12.82 -10.14 -20.97
N GLY A 93 13.65 -9.43 -20.20
CA GLY A 93 13.21 -8.38 -19.28
C GLY A 93 12.52 -7.22 -20.02
N GLU A 94 13.00 -6.90 -21.22
CA GLU A 94 12.48 -5.83 -22.07
C GLU A 94 11.10 -6.19 -22.65
N ALA A 95 10.92 -7.44 -23.09
CA ALA A 95 9.63 -7.96 -23.54
C ALA A 95 8.57 -8.03 -22.41
N ILE A 96 8.99 -8.36 -21.18
CA ILE A 96 8.10 -8.35 -20.00
C ILE A 96 7.74 -6.91 -19.61
N ALA A 97 8.70 -5.98 -19.60
CA ALA A 97 8.45 -4.57 -19.32
C ALA A 97 7.47 -3.95 -20.31
N ALA A 98 7.58 -4.30 -21.60
CA ALA A 98 6.63 -3.89 -22.64
C ALA A 98 5.20 -4.41 -22.40
N HIS A 99 5.02 -5.55 -21.72
CA HIS A 99 3.71 -6.17 -21.48
C HIS A 99 3.07 -5.82 -20.11
N GLN A 100 3.82 -5.28 -19.16
CA GLN A 100 3.31 -4.81 -17.86
C GLN A 100 2.30 -3.64 -17.92
N PRO A 101 2.45 -2.60 -18.77
CA PRO A 101 1.48 -1.50 -18.82
C PRO A 101 0.09 -2.01 -19.25
N SER A 102 0.01 -2.97 -20.17
CA SER A 102 -1.27 -3.55 -20.61
C SER A 102 -1.98 -4.36 -19.51
N ARG A 103 -1.23 -4.95 -18.57
CA ARG A 103 -1.82 -5.65 -17.41
C ARG A 103 -2.26 -4.70 -16.30
N GLN A 104 -1.50 -3.64 -16.06
CA GLN A 104 -1.89 -2.58 -15.12
C GLN A 104 -3.15 -1.86 -15.61
N GLU A 105 -3.20 -1.52 -16.90
CA GLU A 105 -4.37 -0.90 -17.53
C GLU A 105 -5.63 -1.76 -17.38
N ARG A 106 -5.54 -3.07 -17.66
CA ARG A 106 -6.67 -4.01 -17.45
C ARG A 106 -7.08 -4.15 -15.98
N ALA A 107 -6.14 -4.07 -15.04
CA ALA A 107 -6.45 -4.11 -13.61
C ALA A 107 -7.14 -2.81 -13.15
N PHE A 108 -6.66 -1.65 -13.58
CA PHE A 108 -7.28 -0.35 -13.34
C PHE A 108 -8.67 -0.25 -13.97
N GLN A 109 -8.83 -0.73 -15.21
CA GLN A 109 -10.11 -0.80 -15.90
C GLN A 109 -11.08 -1.74 -15.19
N ARG A 110 -10.64 -2.87 -14.63
CA ARG A 110 -11.51 -3.74 -13.82
C ARG A 110 -11.97 -3.06 -12.54
N VAL A 111 -11.07 -2.36 -11.83
CA VAL A 111 -11.44 -1.59 -10.62
C VAL A 111 -12.42 -0.47 -10.96
N ARG A 112 -12.19 0.24 -12.08
CA ARG A 112 -13.06 1.32 -12.58
C ARG A 112 -14.41 0.78 -13.06
N ALA A 113 -14.45 -0.34 -13.77
CA ALA A 113 -15.68 -1.00 -14.22
C ALA A 113 -16.49 -1.54 -13.04
N SER A 114 -15.84 -2.10 -12.01
CA SER A 114 -16.52 -2.49 -10.76
C SER A 114 -17.08 -1.30 -9.98
N ARG A 115 -16.51 -0.09 -10.15
CA ARG A 115 -17.05 1.17 -9.60
C ARG A 115 -18.15 1.78 -10.48
N SER A 116 -18.09 1.59 -11.79
CA SER A 116 -19.03 2.15 -12.77
C SER A 116 -20.27 1.29 -13.01
N SER A 117 -20.26 0.02 -12.57
CA SER A 117 -21.39 -0.91 -12.62
C SER A 117 -22.52 -0.58 -11.62
N VAL A 118 -22.47 0.57 -10.95
CA VAL A 118 -23.49 1.00 -9.99
C VAL A 118 -24.05 2.36 -10.40
N VAL A 119 -25.10 2.37 -11.24
CA VAL A 119 -26.10 3.46 -11.38
C VAL A 119 -27.44 2.84 -11.85
N ALA A 120 -28.40 2.49 -10.96
CA ALA A 120 -29.53 3.26 -10.36
C ALA A 120 -30.86 3.09 -11.15
N PRO A 121 -32.06 2.99 -10.51
CA PRO A 121 -32.52 3.84 -9.41
C PRO A 121 -33.10 3.10 -8.18
N ALA A 122 -32.64 3.50 -7.01
CA ALA A 122 -33.39 3.46 -5.75
C ALA A 122 -32.98 4.69 -4.93
N VAL A 123 -33.36 5.85 -5.45
CA VAL A 123 -33.27 7.15 -4.77
C VAL A 123 -34.32 7.14 -3.65
N ALA A 124 -33.97 6.60 -2.47
CA ALA A 124 -34.59 6.95 -1.16
C ALA A 124 -34.02 6.22 0.07
N ALA A 125 -33.38 5.04 -0.03
CA ALA A 125 -33.32 4.14 1.14
C ALA A 125 -31.96 3.52 1.51
N LEU A 126 -30.82 3.99 0.98
CA LEU A 126 -29.54 3.81 1.69
C LEU A 126 -29.23 5.11 2.42
N ALA A 127 -29.70 5.18 3.65
CA ALA A 127 -29.22 6.13 4.63
C ALA A 127 -27.70 6.18 4.55
N ARG A 128 -27.20 7.36 4.19
CA ARG A 128 -25.86 7.87 4.47
C ARG A 128 -25.17 7.00 5.51
N SER A 129 -24.23 6.18 5.09
CA SER A 129 -23.42 5.38 6.00
C SER A 129 -22.76 6.34 6.98
N ASP A 130 -23.29 6.34 8.20
CA ASP A 130 -22.76 7.04 9.36
C ASP A 130 -21.32 6.57 9.54
N SER A 131 -20.36 7.42 9.17
CA SER A 131 -18.94 7.11 9.27
C SER A 131 -18.48 6.90 10.72
N GLY A 132 -19.38 6.93 11.72
CA GLY A 132 -19.09 6.73 13.14
C GLY A 132 -18.26 7.85 13.77
N GLU A 133 -17.66 8.71 12.94
CA GLU A 133 -16.94 9.89 13.33
C GLU A 133 -17.93 10.96 13.78
N ARG A 134 -18.20 11.01 15.09
CA ARG A 134 -18.98 12.08 15.71
C ARG A 134 -18.22 13.41 15.59
N ASP A 135 -18.96 14.50 15.46
CA ASP A 135 -18.40 15.85 15.47
C ASP A 135 -17.73 16.14 16.83
N ARG A 136 -16.40 15.96 16.87
CA ARG A 136 -15.56 16.26 18.03
C ARG A 136 -14.97 17.66 17.98
N THR A 137 -15.54 18.56 17.16
CA THR A 137 -15.04 19.95 17.04
C THR A 137 -14.97 20.64 18.38
N ARG A 138 -15.97 20.41 19.23
CA ARG A 138 -16.03 20.97 20.58
C ARG A 138 -14.94 20.42 21.52
N GLU A 139 -14.53 19.17 21.32
CA GLU A 139 -13.51 18.51 22.14
C GLU A 139 -12.10 18.94 21.76
N LEU A 140 -11.90 19.28 20.48
CA LEU A 140 -10.59 19.52 19.92
C LEU A 140 -10.29 21.01 19.71
N SER A 141 -11.31 21.88 19.70
CA SER A 141 -11.15 23.35 19.61
C SER A 141 -10.37 23.96 20.78
N GLY A 142 -10.32 23.28 21.92
CA GLY A 142 -9.52 23.68 23.08
C GLY A 142 -8.06 23.22 23.06
N ARG A 143 -7.64 22.43 22.06
CA ARG A 143 -6.26 21.93 21.95
C ARG A 143 -5.42 22.88 21.12
N HIS A 144 -4.33 23.39 21.70
CA HIS A 144 -3.35 24.18 20.94
C HIS A 144 -2.81 23.38 19.75
N GLY A 145 -2.83 23.98 18.56
CA GLY A 145 -2.45 23.29 17.33
C GLY A 145 -3.48 22.26 16.89
N TRP A 146 -4.78 22.58 16.86
CA TRP A 146 -5.77 21.72 16.19
C TRP A 146 -6.20 22.25 14.81
N ALA A 147 -6.07 23.56 14.59
CA ALA A 147 -6.44 24.22 13.33
C ALA A 147 -5.53 23.85 12.13
N TRP A 148 -4.32 23.36 12.36
CA TRP A 148 -3.36 23.00 11.31
C TRP A 148 -3.56 21.63 10.66
N LEU A 149 -4.47 20.78 11.17
CA LEU A 149 -4.53 19.38 10.74
C LEU A 149 -5.52 19.07 9.62
N ARG A 150 -6.42 19.97 9.20
CA ARG A 150 -7.28 19.72 8.02
C ARG A 150 -7.85 20.98 7.37
N PRO A 151 -7.33 21.40 6.20
CA PRO A 151 -8.03 22.36 5.33
C PRO A 151 -9.36 21.81 4.79
N PHE A 152 -9.47 20.49 4.60
CA PHE A 152 -10.68 19.86 4.01
C PHE A 152 -11.12 18.63 4.81
N ARG A 153 -12.42 18.54 5.09
CA ARG A 153 -13.02 17.43 5.87
C ARG A 153 -13.56 16.33 4.96
N ARG A 154 -13.94 16.66 3.73
CA ARG A 154 -14.41 15.70 2.72
C ARG A 154 -13.51 15.71 1.49
N LEU A 155 -13.46 14.58 0.80
CA LEU A 155 -12.68 14.43 -0.44
C LEU A 155 -13.20 15.41 -1.51
N ASP A 156 -14.53 15.53 -1.64
CA ASP A 156 -15.18 16.40 -2.61
C ASP A 156 -14.80 17.88 -2.43
N GLU A 157 -14.61 18.33 -1.18
CA GLU A 157 -14.19 19.70 -0.86
C GLU A 157 -12.75 19.96 -1.31
N TYR A 158 -11.87 18.95 -1.16
CA TYR A 158 -10.48 19.02 -1.62
C TYR A 158 -10.39 19.02 -3.15
N GLU A 159 -11.19 18.18 -3.82
CA GLU A 159 -11.25 18.12 -5.28
C GLU A 159 -11.76 19.43 -5.89
N LEU A 160 -12.76 20.07 -5.26
CA LEU A 160 -13.25 21.38 -5.68
C LEU A 160 -12.15 22.46 -5.57
N ALA A 161 -11.44 22.52 -4.45
CA ALA A 161 -10.38 23.51 -4.24
C ALA A 161 -9.22 23.35 -5.24
N LEU A 162 -8.87 22.12 -5.63
CA LEU A 162 -7.89 21.86 -6.69
C LEU A 162 -8.39 22.36 -8.06
N SER A 163 -9.68 22.21 -8.35
CA SER A 163 -10.25 22.69 -9.61
C SER A 163 -10.28 24.21 -9.71
N GLU A 164 -10.54 24.91 -8.60
CA GLU A 164 -10.51 26.37 -8.54
C GLU A 164 -9.10 26.93 -8.73
N LEU A 165 -8.08 26.29 -8.14
CA LEU A 165 -6.67 26.63 -8.36
C LEU A 165 -6.26 26.47 -9.82
N ALA A 166 -6.61 25.34 -10.46
CA ALA A 166 -6.32 25.10 -11.87
C ALA A 166 -6.96 26.18 -12.78
N ALA A 167 -8.20 26.56 -12.51
CA ALA A 167 -8.89 27.63 -13.24
C ALA A 167 -8.31 29.04 -12.99
N THR A 168 -7.61 29.24 -11.87
CA THR A 168 -6.96 30.51 -11.52
C THR A 168 -5.61 30.65 -12.22
N ASP A 169 -4.85 29.56 -12.35
CA ASP A 169 -3.59 29.53 -13.13
C ASP A 169 -3.85 29.80 -14.62
N GLU A 170 -4.91 29.24 -15.19
CA GLU A 170 -5.30 29.50 -16.58
C GLU A 170 -5.64 30.98 -16.84
N ARG A 171 -6.37 31.64 -15.92
CA ARG A 171 -6.68 33.09 -16.01
C ARG A 171 -5.46 33.98 -15.83
N SER A 172 -4.48 33.53 -15.04
CA SER A 172 -3.24 34.27 -14.79
C SER A 172 -2.36 34.31 -16.04
N HIS A 173 -2.44 33.29 -16.90
CA HIS A 173 -1.69 33.17 -18.14
C HIS A 173 -2.31 33.97 -19.30
N GLU A 174 -3.60 34.34 -19.22
CA GLU A 174 -4.29 35.18 -20.22
C GLU A 174 -4.10 36.69 -20.01
N LEU A 175 -3.59 37.14 -18.86
CA LEU A 175 -3.49 38.56 -18.49
C LEU A 175 -2.09 39.18 -18.66
N GLN A 176 -1.16 38.57 -19.42
CA GLN A 176 0.07 39.25 -19.82
C GLN A 176 -0.17 40.05 -21.12
N PRO A 177 -0.23 41.40 -21.09
CA PRO A 177 -0.26 42.19 -22.31
C PRO A 177 1.12 42.19 -22.98
N VAL A 178 1.10 42.15 -24.31
CA VAL A 178 2.25 42.32 -25.24
C VAL A 178 2.83 43.73 -25.13
#